data_AF-A0AAW3D3Z9-F1
#
_entry.id   AF-A0AAW3D3Z9-F1
#
_cell.length_a   1.000
_cell.length_b   1.000
_cell.length_c   1.000
_cell.angle_alpha   90.00
_cell.angle_beta   90.00
_cell.angle_gamma   90.00
#
_symmetry.space_group_name_H-M   'P 1'
#
loop_
_entity.id
_entity.type
_entity.pdbx_description
1 polymer ?
#
loop_
_entity_poly.entity_id
_entity_poly.type
_entity_poly.pdbx_seq_one_letter_code
_entity_poly.pdbx_strand_id
1 'polypeptide(L)'
;MSQIISTLNNIDLVTQDKVNLISNMQIQAKYENAEYKSFIDQLIDNLNTTRSIDIYNLFLSLNSEICLNLDTVDNISKIISSYLSILNTNFTRISPSESKQKNQLAEKGINKFLVTMDANFAQMQNQDKLLPNNIDSIIEIVQEVIIFFEKNNLNYNSDFKIQLNKTLRKIKSSLILKDQKNDTYSDKESINQVEATITDQKTIQGSEKWKTLIEKIEVLKALVESERIFETSIVYNDIQNLLVNFDPKEYFPEIFFPLYKKIAPFIGNIHKNIDYYSSSIQWSIAQKMYNIDYKSFLDTLEKMPENNFLNSSSDITKNFFYETSSEVEKTPIEEHKIIADTDAIKEEIVIKQRTNNKKNQNDPVEKISNKIDEDYFEDLFDI
;
A
#
# COMPACT_ATOMS: atom_id res chain seq x y z
N MET A 1 1.63 -23.37 -20.41
CA MET A 1 0.38 -23.67 -19.68
C MET A 1 0.62 -23.34 -18.22
N SER A 2 -0.31 -22.62 -17.59
CA SER A 2 -0.20 -22.21 -16.18
C SER A 2 -0.03 -23.42 -15.26
N GLN A 3 1.01 -23.43 -14.42
CA GLN A 3 1.23 -24.52 -13.45
C GLN A 3 0.16 -24.51 -12.36
N ILE A 4 -0.28 -23.33 -11.90
CA ILE A 4 -1.35 -23.21 -10.90
C ILE A 4 -2.67 -23.74 -11.45
N ILE A 5 -3.04 -23.38 -12.69
CA ILE A 5 -4.28 -23.87 -13.31
C ILE A 5 -4.23 -25.39 -13.50
N SER A 6 -3.09 -25.93 -13.92
CA SER A 6 -2.91 -27.39 -14.00
C SER A 6 -3.10 -28.07 -12.65
N THR A 7 -2.57 -27.51 -11.56
CA THR A 7 -2.78 -28.04 -10.21
C THR A 7 -4.25 -27.92 -9.78
N LEU A 8 -4.88 -26.75 -9.97
CA LEU A 8 -6.28 -26.50 -9.60
C LEU A 8 -7.26 -27.42 -10.32
N ASN A 9 -7.00 -27.77 -11.59
CA ASN A 9 -7.84 -28.71 -12.34
C ASN A 9 -7.70 -30.17 -11.86
N ASN A 10 -6.60 -30.51 -11.17
CA ASN A 10 -6.30 -31.87 -10.74
C ASN A 10 -6.59 -32.13 -9.26
N ILE A 11 -7.10 -31.14 -8.53
CA ILE A 11 -7.43 -31.26 -7.12
C ILE A 11 -8.91 -30.94 -6.88
N ASP A 12 -9.45 -31.54 -5.82
CA ASP A 12 -10.77 -31.20 -5.33
C ASP A 12 -10.64 -30.11 -4.25
N LEU A 13 -11.07 -28.89 -4.57
CA LEU A 13 -10.89 -27.71 -3.71
C LEU A 13 -11.72 -27.78 -2.43
N VAL A 14 -11.05 -27.58 -1.30
CA VAL A 14 -11.66 -27.46 0.03
C VAL A 14 -11.76 -25.97 0.39
N THR A 15 -12.99 -25.50 0.57
CA THR A 15 -13.24 -24.12 1.04
C THR A 15 -12.93 -24.03 2.53
N GLN A 16 -12.10 -23.06 2.91
CA GLN A 16 -11.87 -22.70 4.30
C GLN A 16 -12.85 -21.62 4.74
N ASP A 17 -13.30 -21.66 6.00
CA ASP A 17 -14.22 -20.64 6.51
C ASP A 17 -13.58 -19.26 6.61
N LYS A 18 -12.36 -19.22 7.14
CA LYS A 18 -11.52 -18.03 7.19
C LYS A 18 -10.11 -18.36 6.74
N VAL A 19 -9.48 -17.38 6.11
CA VAL A 19 -8.09 -17.46 5.68
C VAL A 19 -7.21 -16.81 6.75
N ASN A 20 -6.14 -17.51 7.13
CA ASN A 20 -5.13 -16.96 8.03
C ASN A 20 -4.20 -16.02 7.25
N LEU A 21 -4.32 -14.72 7.53
CA LEU A 21 -3.55 -13.68 6.85
C LEU A 21 -2.05 -13.75 7.19
N ILE A 22 -1.70 -14.19 8.41
CA ILE A 22 -0.31 -14.27 8.87
C ILE A 22 0.42 -15.39 8.13
N SER A 23 -0.20 -16.57 7.99
CA SER A 23 0.41 -17.68 7.24
C SER A 23 0.60 -17.34 5.77
N ASN A 24 -0.31 -16.54 5.20
CA ASN A 24 -0.22 -16.09 3.82
C ASN A 24 0.78 -14.94 3.61
N MET A 25 1.13 -14.18 4.64
CA MET A 25 2.02 -13.02 4.54
C MET A 25 3.40 -13.40 3.99
N GLN A 26 3.96 -14.53 4.40
CA GLN A 26 5.26 -15.00 3.91
C GLN A 26 5.23 -15.34 2.41
N ILE A 27 4.14 -15.97 1.96
CA ILE A 27 3.94 -16.29 0.54
C ILE A 27 3.79 -14.97 -0.22
N GLN A 28 2.92 -14.07 0.25
CA GLN A 28 2.64 -12.78 -0.40
C GLN A 28 3.85 -11.84 -0.45
N ALA A 29 4.76 -11.90 0.52
CA ALA A 29 6.00 -11.13 0.51
C ALA A 29 6.84 -11.42 -0.75
N LYS A 30 6.86 -12.68 -1.22
CA LYS A 30 7.54 -13.03 -2.48
C LYS A 30 6.92 -12.35 -3.69
N TYR A 31 5.59 -12.25 -3.73
CA TYR A 31 4.90 -11.49 -4.78
C TYR A 31 5.32 -10.02 -4.75
N GLU A 32 5.31 -9.39 -3.57
CA GLU A 32 5.65 -7.97 -3.44
C GLU A 32 7.13 -7.67 -3.74
N ASN A 33 8.02 -8.63 -3.51
CA ASN A 33 9.43 -8.57 -3.92
C ASN A 33 9.67 -8.89 -5.40
N ALA A 34 8.61 -9.05 -6.20
CA ALA A 34 8.66 -9.47 -7.60
C ALA A 34 9.32 -10.86 -7.84
N GLU A 35 9.37 -11.71 -6.82
CA GLU A 35 9.84 -13.10 -6.90
C GLU A 35 8.70 -14.02 -7.40
N TYR A 36 8.08 -13.68 -8.53
CA TYR A 36 6.84 -14.29 -9.03
C TYR A 36 6.92 -15.80 -9.17
N LYS A 37 8.05 -16.33 -9.65
CA LYS A 37 8.22 -17.79 -9.80
C LYS A 37 8.24 -18.49 -8.44
N SER A 38 8.98 -17.93 -7.47
CA SER A 38 9.05 -18.47 -6.11
C SER A 38 7.72 -18.37 -5.36
N PHE A 39 6.96 -17.30 -5.61
CA PHE A 39 5.59 -17.14 -5.13
C PHE A 39 4.69 -18.28 -5.66
N ILE A 40 4.70 -18.51 -6.98
CA ILE A 40 3.91 -19.57 -7.62
C ILE A 40 4.28 -20.95 -7.09
N ASP A 41 5.57 -21.27 -6.98
CA ASP A 41 6.04 -22.57 -6.52
C ASP A 41 5.60 -22.85 -5.08
N GLN A 42 5.76 -21.87 -4.18
CA GLN A 42 5.32 -22.01 -2.79
C GLN A 42 3.80 -22.08 -2.66
N LEU A 43 3.06 -21.36 -3.50
CA LEU A 43 1.60 -21.42 -3.53
C LEU A 43 1.12 -22.81 -4.00
N ILE A 44 1.79 -23.42 -4.98
CA ILE A 44 1.51 -24.80 -5.42
C ILE A 44 1.77 -25.80 -4.29
N ASP A 45 2.88 -25.68 -3.57
CA ASP A 45 3.19 -26.55 -2.42
C ASP A 45 2.11 -26.46 -1.34
N ASN A 46 1.68 -25.23 -1.03
CA ASN A 46 0.61 -24.99 -0.07
C ASN A 46 -0.73 -25.54 -0.58
N LEU A 47 -1.04 -25.35 -1.86
CA LEU A 47 -2.25 -25.86 -2.49
C LEU A 47 -2.31 -27.39 -2.48
N ASN A 48 -1.19 -28.07 -2.76
CA ASN A 48 -1.11 -29.53 -2.69
C ASN A 48 -1.29 -30.06 -1.27
N THR A 49 -0.84 -29.30 -0.26
CA THR A 49 -0.93 -29.69 1.15
C THR A 49 -2.32 -29.43 1.72
N THR A 50 -2.89 -28.25 1.48
CA THR A 50 -4.14 -27.80 2.10
C THR A 50 -5.38 -28.07 1.25
N ARG A 51 -5.19 -28.34 -0.05
CA ARG A 51 -6.25 -28.41 -1.08
C ARG A 51 -7.13 -27.17 -1.11
N SER A 52 -6.59 -26.02 -0.71
CA SER A 52 -7.33 -24.77 -0.61
C SER A 52 -6.54 -23.63 -1.25
N ILE A 53 -7.25 -22.70 -1.87
CA ILE A 53 -6.71 -21.43 -2.34
C ILE A 53 -7.68 -20.32 -1.96
N ASP A 54 -7.14 -19.21 -1.47
CA ASP A 54 -7.92 -18.01 -1.24
C ASP A 54 -7.98 -17.11 -2.47
N ILE A 55 -9.08 -16.35 -2.57
CA ILE A 55 -9.36 -15.49 -3.70
C ILE A 55 -8.27 -14.44 -3.95
N TYR A 56 -7.61 -13.94 -2.90
CA TYR A 56 -6.56 -12.94 -3.07
C TYR A 56 -5.31 -13.57 -3.69
N ASN A 57 -4.85 -14.69 -3.16
CA ASN A 57 -3.70 -15.42 -3.71
C ASN A 57 -3.97 -15.92 -5.15
N LEU A 58 -5.21 -16.23 -5.51
CA LEU A 58 -5.57 -16.57 -6.90
C LEU A 58 -5.40 -15.38 -7.86
N PHE A 59 -5.76 -14.15 -7.44
CA PHE A 59 -5.50 -12.95 -8.26
C PHE A 59 -4.01 -12.61 -8.30
N LEU A 60 -3.27 -12.80 -7.20
CA LEU A 60 -1.82 -12.62 -7.19
C LEU A 60 -1.11 -13.63 -8.10
N SER A 61 -1.60 -14.87 -8.20
CA SER A 61 -1.02 -15.85 -9.11
C SER A 61 -1.32 -15.55 -10.56
N LEU A 62 -2.53 -15.08 -10.87
CA LEU A 62 -2.85 -14.55 -12.19
C LEU A 62 -1.86 -13.44 -12.59
N ASN A 63 -1.66 -12.44 -11.73
CA ASN A 63 -0.71 -11.36 -11.97
C ASN A 63 0.72 -11.87 -12.15
N SER A 64 1.17 -12.77 -11.28
CA SER A 64 2.51 -13.35 -11.33
C SER A 64 2.76 -14.04 -12.68
N GLU A 65 1.79 -14.80 -13.17
CA GLU A 65 1.91 -15.47 -14.45
C GLU A 65 1.89 -14.50 -15.63
N ILE A 66 1.09 -13.44 -15.56
CA ILE A 66 1.14 -12.38 -16.57
C ILE A 66 2.52 -11.72 -16.59
N CYS A 67 3.07 -11.35 -15.42
CA CYS A 67 4.39 -10.77 -15.29
C CYS A 67 5.51 -11.68 -15.83
N LEU A 68 5.38 -13.00 -15.65
CA LEU A 68 6.34 -13.99 -16.17
C LEU A 68 6.22 -14.22 -17.69
N ASN A 69 5.15 -13.76 -18.34
CA ASN A 69 4.87 -13.97 -19.77
C ASN A 69 4.69 -12.65 -20.55
N LEU A 70 5.23 -11.54 -20.04
CA LEU A 70 5.12 -10.22 -20.70
C LEU A 70 5.81 -10.20 -22.08
N ASP A 71 6.81 -11.04 -22.30
CA ASP A 71 7.51 -11.18 -23.58
C ASP A 71 6.67 -11.89 -24.66
N THR A 72 5.62 -12.62 -24.26
CA THR A 72 4.77 -13.42 -25.13
C THR A 72 3.30 -13.03 -24.99
N VAL A 73 2.95 -11.87 -25.55
CA VAL A 73 1.62 -11.25 -25.44
C VAL A 73 0.47 -12.20 -25.85
N ASP A 74 0.69 -13.09 -26.83
CA ASP A 74 -0.27 -14.13 -27.23
C ASP A 74 -0.69 -15.07 -26.10
N ASN A 75 0.18 -15.25 -25.10
CA ASN A 75 -0.08 -16.12 -23.97
C ASN A 75 -0.89 -15.42 -22.88
N ILE A 76 -0.86 -14.08 -22.81
CA ILE A 76 -1.55 -13.32 -21.76
C ILE A 76 -3.06 -13.55 -21.82
N SER A 77 -3.67 -13.46 -23.01
CA SER A 77 -5.11 -13.71 -23.17
C SER A 77 -5.50 -15.15 -22.75
N LYS A 78 -4.67 -16.14 -23.10
CA LYS A 78 -4.86 -17.54 -22.73
C LYS A 78 -4.74 -17.77 -21.22
N ILE A 79 -3.78 -17.09 -20.57
CA ILE A 79 -3.60 -17.14 -19.11
C ILE A 79 -4.84 -16.58 -18.43
N ILE A 80 -5.27 -15.37 -18.81
CA ILE A 80 -6.47 -14.73 -18.22
C ILE A 80 -7.70 -15.60 -18.43
N SER A 81 -7.91 -16.14 -19.63
CA SER A 81 -9.03 -17.04 -19.94
C SER A 81 -9.02 -18.31 -19.08
N SER A 82 -7.85 -18.90 -18.84
CA SER A 82 -7.71 -20.08 -17.99
C SER A 82 -8.11 -19.79 -16.53
N TYR A 83 -7.68 -18.64 -15.99
CA TYR A 83 -8.07 -18.20 -14.65
C TYR A 83 -9.56 -17.84 -14.57
N LEU A 84 -10.10 -17.18 -15.58
CA LEU A 84 -11.53 -16.87 -15.66
C LEU A 84 -12.38 -18.15 -15.70
N SER A 85 -11.92 -19.21 -16.39
CA SER A 85 -12.58 -20.52 -16.36
C SER A 85 -12.59 -21.11 -14.96
N ILE A 86 -11.48 -21.07 -14.22
CA ILE A 86 -11.44 -21.51 -12.82
C ILE A 86 -12.40 -20.71 -11.94
N LEU A 87 -12.40 -19.38 -12.10
CA LEU A 87 -13.31 -18.50 -11.37
C LEU A 87 -14.76 -18.89 -11.65
N ASN A 88 -15.16 -19.03 -12.92
CA ASN A 88 -16.53 -19.40 -13.29
C ASN A 88 -16.95 -20.77 -12.76
N THR A 89 -16.06 -21.76 -12.75
CA THR A 89 -16.41 -23.13 -12.34
C THR A 89 -16.33 -23.33 -10.82
N ASN A 90 -15.41 -22.66 -10.14
CA ASN A 90 -15.07 -22.96 -8.74
C ASN A 90 -15.26 -21.77 -7.78
N PHE A 91 -15.93 -20.69 -8.19
CA PHE A 91 -16.05 -19.48 -7.35
C PHE A 91 -16.51 -19.75 -5.91
N THR A 92 -17.51 -20.60 -5.73
CA THR A 92 -18.05 -20.97 -4.41
C THR A 92 -17.09 -21.82 -3.58
N ARG A 93 -16.14 -22.50 -4.24
CA ARG A 93 -15.13 -23.37 -3.63
C ARG A 93 -13.82 -22.66 -3.31
N ILE A 94 -13.62 -21.46 -3.85
CA ILE A 94 -12.48 -20.60 -3.53
C ILE A 94 -12.70 -19.97 -2.16
N SER A 95 -11.67 -20.05 -1.31
CA SER A 95 -11.70 -19.56 0.06
C SER A 95 -11.63 -18.02 0.12
N PRO A 96 -12.11 -17.39 1.20
CA PRO A 96 -12.90 -17.98 2.30
C PRO A 96 -14.37 -18.22 1.93
N SER A 97 -15.09 -19.00 2.74
CA SER A 97 -16.56 -19.12 2.67
C SER A 97 -17.26 -17.90 3.30
N GLU A 98 -16.61 -17.27 4.28
CA GLU A 98 -17.11 -16.08 4.99
C GLU A 98 -17.17 -14.86 4.05
N SER A 99 -18.38 -14.37 3.81
CA SER A 99 -18.68 -13.36 2.78
C SER A 99 -17.91 -12.05 2.98
N LYS A 100 -17.77 -11.55 4.20
CA LYS A 100 -17.09 -10.27 4.47
C LYS A 100 -15.61 -10.37 4.12
N GLN A 101 -14.91 -11.38 4.63
CA GLN A 101 -13.50 -11.59 4.33
C GLN A 101 -13.31 -11.93 2.84
N LYS A 102 -14.21 -12.70 2.22
CA LYS A 102 -14.14 -13.00 0.78
C LYS A 102 -14.21 -11.73 -0.04
N ASN A 103 -15.16 -10.83 0.26
CA ASN A 103 -15.31 -9.57 -0.46
C ASN A 103 -14.09 -8.65 -0.27
N GLN A 104 -13.55 -8.55 0.94
CA GLN A 104 -12.35 -7.74 1.22
C GLN A 104 -11.11 -8.27 0.46
N LEU A 105 -10.91 -9.59 0.48
CA LEU A 105 -9.80 -10.24 -0.23
C LEU A 105 -9.97 -10.17 -1.75
N ALA A 106 -11.20 -10.34 -2.24
CA ALA A 106 -11.52 -10.19 -3.65
C ALA A 106 -11.24 -8.76 -4.11
N GLU A 107 -11.73 -7.75 -3.40
CA GLU A 107 -11.50 -6.35 -3.73
C GLU A 107 -10.02 -6.02 -3.78
N LYS A 108 -9.24 -6.46 -2.78
CA LYS A 108 -7.79 -6.29 -2.76
C LYS A 108 -7.11 -6.95 -3.97
N GLY A 109 -7.52 -8.18 -4.29
CA GLY A 109 -6.99 -8.94 -5.43
C GLY A 109 -7.34 -8.34 -6.78
N ILE A 110 -8.60 -7.95 -6.98
CA ILE A 110 -9.09 -7.33 -8.21
C ILE A 110 -8.38 -5.98 -8.43
N ASN A 111 -8.30 -5.13 -7.41
CA ASN A 111 -7.60 -3.85 -7.52
C ASN A 111 -6.13 -4.04 -7.87
N LYS A 112 -5.44 -5.00 -7.23
CA LYS A 112 -4.05 -5.33 -7.56
C LYS A 112 -3.93 -5.87 -8.99
N PHE A 113 -4.88 -6.68 -9.47
CA PHE A 113 -4.94 -7.16 -10.86
C PHE A 113 -5.06 -6.00 -11.84
N LEU A 114 -6.05 -5.11 -11.65
CA LEU A 114 -6.28 -3.98 -12.54
C LEU A 114 -5.07 -3.04 -12.61
N VAL A 115 -4.49 -2.67 -11.47
CA VAL A 115 -3.33 -1.77 -11.41
C VAL A 115 -2.07 -2.41 -12.02
N THR A 116 -1.81 -3.69 -11.73
CA THR A 116 -0.62 -4.37 -12.26
C THR A 116 -0.74 -4.57 -13.78
N MET A 117 -1.93 -4.92 -14.25
CA MET A 117 -2.22 -5.01 -15.69
C MET A 117 -2.01 -3.66 -16.39
N ASP A 118 -2.57 -2.58 -15.84
CA ASP A 118 -2.42 -1.24 -16.40
C ASP A 118 -0.95 -0.83 -16.52
N ALA A 119 -0.19 -1.00 -15.44
CA ALA A 119 1.24 -0.70 -15.40
C ALA A 119 2.02 -1.53 -16.43
N ASN A 120 1.76 -2.84 -16.52
CA ASN A 120 2.42 -3.73 -17.48
C ASN A 120 2.13 -3.32 -18.92
N PHE A 121 0.86 -3.07 -19.27
CA PHE A 121 0.49 -2.67 -20.63
C PHE A 121 0.96 -1.27 -20.99
N ALA A 122 0.96 -0.32 -20.04
CA ALA A 122 1.51 1.01 -20.26
C ALA A 122 3.00 0.95 -20.64
N GLN A 123 3.78 0.04 -20.02
CA GLN A 123 5.18 -0.18 -20.40
C GLN A 123 5.32 -0.88 -21.76
N MET A 124 4.40 -1.79 -22.10
CA MET A 124 4.40 -2.51 -23.38
C MET A 124 4.10 -1.61 -24.59
N GLN A 125 3.47 -0.45 -24.42
CA GLN A 125 3.11 0.46 -25.51
C GLN A 125 4.30 0.80 -26.44
N ASN A 126 5.54 0.74 -25.92
CA ASN A 126 6.76 1.05 -26.65
C ASN A 126 7.44 -0.16 -27.30
N GLN A 127 6.86 -1.36 -27.20
CA GLN A 127 7.46 -2.58 -27.75
C GLN A 127 7.00 -2.84 -29.20
N ASP A 128 7.95 -3.11 -30.09
CA ASP A 128 7.70 -3.30 -31.54
C ASP A 128 7.04 -4.65 -31.91
N LYS A 129 6.79 -5.54 -30.92
CA LYS A 129 6.26 -6.90 -31.15
C LYS A 129 4.75 -7.04 -30.93
N LEU A 130 4.05 -5.95 -30.63
CA LEU A 130 2.61 -5.98 -30.37
C LEU A 130 1.82 -6.00 -31.69
N LEU A 131 1.00 -7.04 -31.88
CA LEU A 131 0.06 -7.12 -33.00
C LEU A 131 -1.34 -6.66 -32.56
N PRO A 132 -2.12 -6.00 -33.44
CA PRO A 132 -3.48 -5.53 -33.11
C PRO A 132 -4.41 -6.63 -32.60
N ASN A 133 -4.41 -7.80 -33.26
CA ASN A 133 -5.28 -8.93 -32.91
C ASN A 133 -5.06 -9.41 -31.47
N ASN A 134 -3.82 -9.35 -30.97
CA ASN A 134 -3.47 -9.80 -29.63
C ASN A 134 -4.08 -8.88 -28.57
N ILE A 135 -4.02 -7.57 -28.83
CA ILE A 135 -4.60 -6.55 -27.97
C ILE A 135 -6.13 -6.64 -27.97
N ASP A 136 -6.74 -6.94 -29.11
CA ASP A 136 -8.20 -7.16 -29.17
C ASP A 136 -8.64 -8.36 -28.33
N SER A 137 -7.95 -9.50 -28.44
CA SER A 137 -8.22 -10.66 -27.58
C SER A 137 -8.01 -10.36 -26.09
N ILE A 138 -7.03 -9.52 -25.75
CA ILE A 138 -6.80 -9.08 -24.35
C ILE A 138 -7.93 -8.16 -23.88
N ILE A 139 -8.38 -7.21 -24.70
CA ILE A 139 -9.50 -6.32 -24.36
C ILE A 139 -10.77 -7.13 -24.12
N GLU A 140 -11.08 -8.08 -25.00
CA GLU A 140 -12.25 -8.95 -24.88
C GLU A 140 -12.21 -9.76 -23.58
N ILE A 141 -11.11 -10.46 -23.29
CA ILE A 141 -11.04 -11.30 -22.10
C ILE A 141 -11.02 -10.48 -20.80
N VAL A 142 -10.43 -9.27 -20.80
CA VAL A 142 -10.49 -8.36 -19.65
C VAL A 142 -11.93 -7.87 -19.41
N GLN A 143 -12.70 -7.62 -20.47
CA GLN A 143 -14.11 -7.28 -20.34
C GLN A 143 -14.93 -8.44 -19.76
N GLU A 144 -14.66 -9.68 -20.18
CA GLU A 144 -15.31 -10.87 -19.59
C GLU A 144 -14.98 -11.03 -18.10
N VAL A 145 -13.73 -10.77 -17.70
CA VAL A 145 -13.33 -10.76 -16.29
C VAL A 145 -14.08 -9.68 -15.49
N ILE A 146 -14.24 -8.47 -16.06
CA ILE A 146 -15.01 -7.39 -15.43
C ILE A 146 -16.49 -7.79 -15.28
N ILE A 147 -17.09 -8.38 -16.33
CA ILE A 147 -18.47 -8.89 -16.29
C ILE A 147 -18.61 -9.94 -15.18
N PHE A 148 -17.62 -10.81 -15.00
CA PHE A 148 -17.60 -11.76 -13.89
C PHE A 148 -17.62 -11.06 -12.52
N PHE A 149 -16.84 -9.98 -12.33
CA PHE A 149 -16.86 -9.21 -11.08
C PHE A 149 -18.24 -8.62 -10.81
N GLU A 150 -18.84 -8.00 -11.82
CA GLU A 150 -20.17 -7.37 -11.73
C GLU A 150 -21.26 -8.40 -11.44
N LYS A 151 -21.25 -9.54 -12.15
CA LYS A 151 -22.21 -10.65 -11.96
C LYS A 151 -22.17 -11.23 -10.54
N ASN A 152 -20.99 -11.24 -9.91
CA ASN A 152 -20.79 -11.78 -8.57
C ASN A 152 -20.82 -10.69 -7.48
N ASN A 153 -21.20 -9.45 -7.80
CA ASN A 153 -21.24 -8.31 -6.87
C ASN A 153 -19.91 -8.09 -6.14
N LEU A 154 -18.78 -8.26 -6.83
CA LEU A 154 -17.46 -8.05 -6.26
C LEU A 154 -17.10 -6.56 -6.30
N ASN A 155 -16.69 -6.02 -5.17
CA ASN A 155 -16.24 -4.63 -5.06
C ASN A 155 -14.86 -4.48 -5.71
N TYR A 156 -14.67 -3.36 -6.41
CA TYR A 156 -13.38 -2.93 -6.93
C TYR A 156 -13.43 -1.43 -7.22
N ASN A 157 -12.27 -0.80 -7.31
CA ASN A 157 -12.16 0.61 -7.65
C ASN A 157 -12.41 0.79 -9.17
N SER A 158 -13.51 1.48 -9.51
CA SER A 158 -13.90 1.77 -10.89
C SER A 158 -12.86 2.59 -11.66
N ASP A 159 -12.07 3.41 -10.98
CA ASP A 159 -11.04 4.24 -11.61
C ASP A 159 -9.92 3.37 -12.19
N PHE A 160 -9.53 2.29 -11.51
CA PHE A 160 -8.55 1.34 -12.04
C PHE A 160 -9.07 0.61 -13.28
N LYS A 161 -10.37 0.28 -13.33
CA LYS A 161 -11.02 -0.25 -14.54
C LYS A 161 -10.99 0.78 -15.68
N ILE A 162 -11.27 2.04 -15.40
CA ILE A 162 -11.25 3.12 -16.41
C ILE A 162 -9.83 3.32 -16.94
N GLN A 163 -8.83 3.36 -16.06
CA GLN A 163 -7.41 3.50 -16.41
C GLN A 163 -6.95 2.36 -17.33
N LEU A 164 -7.15 1.10 -16.92
CA LEU A 164 -6.77 -0.06 -17.73
C LEU A 164 -7.42 -0.03 -19.12
N ASN A 165 -8.73 0.26 -19.19
CA ASN A 165 -9.43 0.37 -20.48
C ASN A 165 -8.87 1.50 -21.36
N LYS A 166 -8.50 2.63 -20.77
CA LYS A 166 -7.87 3.74 -21.50
C LYS A 166 -6.51 3.32 -22.04
N THR A 167 -5.70 2.64 -21.25
CA THR A 167 -4.38 2.12 -21.66
C THR A 167 -4.50 1.12 -22.80
N LEU A 168 -5.36 0.11 -22.69
CA LEU A 168 -5.57 -0.88 -23.75
C LEU A 168 -6.08 -0.23 -25.05
N ARG A 169 -7.00 0.73 -24.97
CA ARG A 169 -7.48 1.48 -26.15
C ARG A 169 -6.39 2.34 -26.79
N LYS A 170 -5.54 2.99 -25.97
CA LYS A 170 -4.38 3.75 -26.47
C LYS A 170 -3.45 2.83 -27.26
N ILE A 171 -3.10 1.66 -26.71
CA ILE A 171 -2.27 0.67 -27.39
C ILE A 171 -2.92 0.26 -28.71
N LYS A 172 -4.19 -0.15 -28.69
CA LYS A 172 -4.95 -0.50 -29.90
C LYS A 172 -4.88 0.60 -30.96
N SER A 173 -5.14 1.85 -30.58
CA SER A 173 -5.10 2.98 -31.51
C SER A 173 -3.70 3.23 -32.08
N SER A 174 -2.65 3.05 -31.27
CA SER A 174 -1.27 3.22 -31.70
C SER A 174 -0.82 2.14 -32.68
N LEU A 175 -1.32 0.91 -32.53
CA LEU A 175 -1.04 -0.20 -33.45
C LEU A 175 -1.73 0.01 -34.81
N ILE A 176 -3.00 0.45 -34.81
CA ILE A 176 -3.71 0.78 -36.05
C ILE A 176 -2.99 1.90 -36.83
N LEU A 177 -2.46 2.90 -36.13
CA LEU A 177 -1.68 3.98 -36.75
C LEU A 177 -0.32 3.51 -37.30
N LYS A 178 0.31 2.49 -36.68
CA LYS A 178 1.54 1.87 -37.19
C LYS A 178 1.26 1.04 -38.45
N ASP A 179 0.17 0.28 -38.48
CA ASP A 179 -0.21 -0.52 -39.65
C ASP A 179 -0.55 0.37 -40.86
N GLN A 180 -1.27 1.47 -40.65
CA GLN A 180 -1.58 2.43 -41.72
C GLN A 180 -0.34 3.14 -42.30
N LYS A 181 0.72 3.31 -41.50
CA LYS A 181 2.01 3.87 -41.96
C LYS A 181 2.87 2.84 -42.70
N ASN A 182 2.74 1.55 -42.38
CA ASN A 182 3.49 0.49 -43.07
C ASN A 182 2.91 0.14 -44.45
N ASP A 183 1.63 0.42 -44.71
CA ASP A 183 1.04 0.28 -46.05
C ASP A 183 1.27 1.49 -46.97
N THR A 184 1.85 2.58 -46.44
CA THR A 184 2.05 3.81 -47.20
C THR A 184 3.45 4.38 -46.96
N TYR A 185 4.52 3.74 -47.44
CA TYR A 185 5.76 4.42 -47.89
C TYR A 185 6.74 3.40 -48.53
N SER A 186 6.62 3.24 -49.85
CA SER A 186 7.81 3.13 -50.72
C SER A 186 8.28 4.55 -51.01
N ASP A 187 9.59 4.76 -50.93
CA ASP A 187 10.36 5.94 -51.36
C ASP A 187 10.14 7.27 -50.62
N LYS A 188 11.10 7.66 -49.78
CA LYS A 188 12.21 8.59 -50.14
C LYS A 188 12.97 9.10 -48.92
N GLU A 189 14.29 8.97 -49.06
CA GLU A 189 15.42 9.69 -48.48
C GLU A 189 15.22 11.03 -47.74
N SER A 190 16.00 11.14 -46.64
CA SER A 190 16.83 12.28 -46.19
C SER A 190 16.17 13.55 -45.64
N ILE A 191 16.59 13.97 -44.43
CA ILE A 191 17.41 15.19 -44.15
C ILE A 191 17.48 15.51 -42.63
N ASN A 192 18.73 15.57 -42.16
CA ASN A 192 19.40 16.42 -41.15
C ASN A 192 18.95 16.61 -39.69
N GLN A 193 19.97 16.39 -38.85
CA GLN A 193 20.22 16.90 -37.49
C GLN A 193 20.02 18.41 -37.36
N VAL A 194 19.49 18.84 -36.20
CA VAL A 194 19.88 20.09 -35.53
C VAL A 194 19.88 19.88 -34.01
N GLU A 195 21.07 19.92 -33.41
CA GLU A 195 21.26 20.19 -31.98
C GLU A 195 20.91 21.65 -31.68
N ALA A 196 20.20 21.91 -30.59
CA ALA A 196 20.11 23.25 -30.00
C ALA A 196 20.12 23.16 -28.47
N THR A 197 21.26 23.51 -27.89
CA THR A 197 21.45 23.96 -26.50
C THR A 197 20.73 25.30 -26.29
N ILE A 198 19.90 25.41 -25.24
CA ILE A 198 19.47 26.70 -24.68
C ILE A 198 19.41 26.61 -23.15
N THR A 199 20.43 27.17 -22.50
CA THR A 199 20.33 27.83 -21.19
C THR A 199 19.69 29.20 -21.38
N ASP A 200 18.57 29.51 -20.71
CA ASP A 200 18.40 30.75 -19.94
C ASP A 200 17.00 30.86 -19.30
N GLN A 201 17.02 31.40 -18.09
CA GLN A 201 15.89 31.62 -17.19
C GLN A 201 14.80 32.49 -17.84
N LYS A 202 13.75 31.86 -18.36
CA LYS A 202 12.46 32.54 -18.61
C LYS A 202 11.63 32.49 -17.33
N THR A 203 11.24 33.65 -16.83
CA THR A 203 10.14 33.80 -15.86
C THR A 203 8.94 33.01 -16.36
N ILE A 204 8.67 31.88 -15.71
CA ILE A 204 7.64 30.92 -16.08
C ILE A 204 6.27 31.56 -15.84
N GLN A 205 5.65 32.07 -16.89
CA GLN A 205 4.25 32.52 -16.87
C GLN A 205 3.35 31.29 -17.00
N GLY A 206 3.11 30.61 -15.87
CA GLY A 206 2.23 29.45 -15.77
C GLY A 206 1.12 29.65 -14.75
N SER A 207 0.17 28.72 -14.72
CA SER A 207 -0.91 28.70 -13.72
C SER A 207 -0.33 28.61 -12.30
N GLU A 208 -1.06 29.09 -11.28
CA GLU A 208 -0.62 28.99 -9.88
C GLU A 208 -0.29 27.56 -9.46
N LYS A 209 -1.01 26.57 -10.01
CA LYS A 209 -0.73 25.13 -9.81
C LYS A 209 0.62 24.73 -10.38
N TRP A 210 0.98 25.24 -11.57
CA TRP A 210 2.27 24.98 -12.19
C TRP A 210 3.41 25.61 -11.40
N LYS A 211 3.26 26.88 -10.99
CA LYS A 211 4.26 27.54 -10.13
C LYS A 211 4.50 26.77 -8.84
N THR A 212 3.42 26.37 -8.16
CA THR A 212 3.49 25.58 -6.93
C THR A 212 4.22 24.25 -7.14
N LEU A 213 3.97 23.55 -8.26
CA LEU A 213 4.66 22.31 -8.59
C LEU A 213 6.16 22.52 -8.80
N ILE A 214 6.54 23.57 -9.55
CA ILE A 214 7.95 23.92 -9.77
C ILE A 214 8.63 24.26 -8.44
N GLU A 215 7.98 25.05 -7.58
CA GLU A 215 8.54 25.40 -6.27
C GLU A 215 8.72 24.15 -5.37
N LYS A 216 7.76 23.22 -5.36
CA LYS A 216 7.88 21.94 -4.64
C LYS A 216 9.00 21.04 -5.19
N ILE A 217 9.20 21.03 -6.51
CA ILE A 217 10.31 20.32 -7.16
C ILE A 217 11.67 20.89 -6.73
N GLU A 218 11.79 22.21 -6.61
CA GLU A 218 13.02 22.83 -6.11
C GLU A 218 13.29 22.47 -4.64
N VAL A 219 12.24 22.44 -3.80
CA VAL A 219 12.35 21.95 -2.41
C VAL A 219 12.82 20.50 -2.37
N LEU A 220 12.25 19.63 -3.21
CA LEU A 220 12.67 18.23 -3.31
C LEU A 220 14.15 18.10 -3.70
N LYS A 221 14.61 18.90 -4.67
CA LYS A 221 16.01 18.90 -5.11
C LYS A 221 16.97 19.30 -3.99
N ALA A 222 16.60 20.25 -3.13
CA ALA A 222 17.42 20.70 -2.01
C ALA A 222 17.45 19.67 -0.85
N LEU A 223 16.33 18.98 -0.60
CA LEU A 223 16.27 17.91 0.40
C LEU A 223 17.14 16.71 0.02
N VAL A 224 17.20 16.38 -1.26
CA VAL A 224 18.06 15.31 -1.79
C VAL A 224 19.53 15.67 -1.64
N GLU A 225 19.92 16.93 -1.89
CA GLU A 225 21.30 17.40 -1.69
C GLU A 225 21.74 17.41 -0.23
N SER A 226 20.81 17.62 0.70
CA SER A 226 21.07 17.61 2.14
C SER A 226 20.95 16.22 2.78
N GLU A 227 20.77 15.17 1.96
CA GLU A 227 20.59 13.78 2.39
C GLU A 227 19.52 13.62 3.48
N ARG A 228 18.46 14.42 3.40
CA ARG A 228 17.29 14.38 4.28
C ARG A 228 16.24 13.46 3.69
N ILE A 229 16.53 12.16 3.67
CA ILE A 229 15.72 11.15 2.96
C ILE A 229 14.30 11.04 3.53
N PHE A 230 14.10 11.17 4.83
CA PHE A 230 12.76 11.13 5.43
C PHE A 230 11.89 12.29 4.92
N GLU A 231 12.40 13.53 5.03
CA GLU A 231 11.73 14.72 4.52
C GLU A 231 11.57 14.67 2.99
N THR A 232 12.59 14.19 2.27
CA THR A 232 12.52 13.93 0.82
C THR A 232 11.34 13.02 0.48
N SER A 233 11.07 12.02 1.32
CA SER A 233 9.97 11.07 1.14
C SER A 233 8.60 11.73 1.28
N ILE A 234 8.45 12.66 2.21
CA ILE A 234 7.23 13.46 2.37
C ILE A 234 6.94 14.28 1.12
N VAL A 235 7.94 15.04 0.65
CA VAL A 235 7.80 15.92 -0.53
C VAL A 235 7.62 15.11 -1.81
N TYR A 236 8.35 14.01 -1.95
CA TYR A 236 8.22 13.11 -3.10
C TYR A 236 6.82 12.50 -3.18
N ASN A 237 6.27 12.02 -2.07
CA ASN A 237 4.93 11.45 -2.02
C ASN A 237 3.85 12.47 -2.41
N ASP A 238 3.97 13.72 -1.94
CA ASP A 238 3.07 14.81 -2.35
C ASP A 238 3.18 15.14 -3.84
N ILE A 239 4.40 15.27 -4.37
CA ILE A 239 4.61 15.52 -5.81
C ILE A 239 4.02 14.38 -6.65
N GLN A 240 4.21 13.10 -6.26
CA GLN A 240 3.58 11.99 -6.97
C GLN A 240 2.05 12.12 -6.96
N ASN A 241 1.45 12.46 -5.82
CA ASN A 241 -0.01 12.67 -5.72
C ASN A 241 -0.50 13.85 -6.57
N LEU A 242 0.28 14.93 -6.68
CA LEU A 242 -0.03 16.05 -7.58
C LEU A 242 0.02 15.62 -9.05
N LEU A 243 0.97 14.76 -9.40
CA LEU A 243 1.15 14.24 -10.76
C LEU A 243 0.09 13.21 -11.17
N VAL A 244 -0.65 12.60 -10.22
CA VAL A 244 -1.76 11.67 -10.52
C VAL A 244 -2.84 12.32 -11.39
N ASN A 245 -3.12 13.60 -11.16
CA ASN A 245 -4.20 14.33 -11.83
C ASN A 245 -3.74 15.15 -13.04
N PHE A 246 -2.42 15.35 -13.20
CA PHE A 246 -1.83 16.15 -14.27
C PHE A 246 -0.40 15.65 -14.51
N ASP A 247 -0.14 15.09 -15.70
CA ASP A 247 1.19 14.59 -16.07
C ASP A 247 1.93 15.57 -17.02
N PRO A 248 2.62 16.59 -16.49
CA PRO A 248 3.45 17.51 -17.26
C PRO A 248 4.74 16.88 -17.79
N LYS A 249 5.07 15.61 -17.48
CA LYS A 249 6.34 14.99 -17.87
C LYS A 249 6.47 14.82 -19.39
N GLU A 250 5.35 14.66 -20.09
CA GLU A 250 5.31 14.64 -21.57
C GLU A 250 5.59 16.02 -22.18
N TYR A 251 5.25 17.10 -21.48
CA TYR A 251 5.31 18.47 -22.01
C TYR A 251 6.56 19.24 -21.57
N PHE A 252 7.19 18.83 -20.45
CA PHE A 252 8.34 19.51 -19.85
C PHE A 252 9.45 18.53 -19.42
N PRO A 253 9.95 17.65 -20.32
CA PRO A 253 10.98 16.65 -19.98
C PRO A 253 12.27 17.29 -19.44
N GLU A 254 12.58 18.52 -19.84
CA GLU A 254 13.74 19.29 -19.38
C GLU A 254 13.70 19.62 -17.88
N ILE A 255 12.51 19.61 -17.25
CA ILE A 255 12.35 19.85 -15.81
C ILE A 255 12.42 18.53 -15.04
N PHE A 256 11.76 17.49 -15.56
CA PHE A 256 11.59 16.22 -14.85
C PHE A 256 12.76 15.27 -15.02
N PHE A 257 13.43 15.23 -16.18
CA PHE A 257 14.57 14.33 -16.38
C PHE A 257 15.74 14.65 -15.43
N PRO A 258 16.16 15.92 -15.23
CA PRO A 258 17.19 16.24 -14.23
C PRO A 258 16.76 15.89 -12.81
N LEU A 259 15.47 16.07 -12.47
CA LEU A 259 14.93 15.68 -11.17
C LEU A 259 15.04 14.17 -10.96
N TYR A 260 14.56 13.37 -11.92
CA TYR A 260 14.60 11.90 -11.83
C TYR A 260 16.03 11.36 -11.78
N LYS A 261 16.94 11.93 -12.58
CA LYS A 261 18.37 11.61 -12.51
C LYS A 261 18.96 11.86 -11.12
N LYS A 262 18.52 12.92 -10.44
CA LYS A 262 19.01 13.30 -9.10
C LYS A 262 18.47 12.41 -7.98
N ILE A 263 17.20 11.99 -8.07
CA ILE A 263 16.57 11.14 -7.05
C ILE A 263 16.86 9.65 -7.25
N ALA A 264 17.20 9.21 -8.47
CA ALA A 264 17.41 7.80 -8.81
C ALA A 264 18.35 7.04 -7.84
N PRO A 265 19.49 7.60 -7.37
CA PRO A 265 20.35 6.90 -6.41
C PRO A 265 19.70 6.66 -5.05
N PHE A 266 18.72 7.48 -4.67
CA PHE A 266 18.08 7.48 -3.35
C PHE A 266 16.66 6.89 -3.39
N ILE A 267 16.13 6.57 -4.57
CA ILE A 267 14.72 6.22 -4.76
C ILE A 267 14.29 5.01 -3.93
N GLY A 268 15.17 4.01 -3.78
CA GLY A 268 14.91 2.85 -2.92
C GLY A 268 14.75 3.23 -1.44
N ASN A 269 15.57 4.17 -0.94
CA ASN A 269 15.48 4.63 0.45
C ASN A 269 14.28 5.57 0.65
N ILE A 270 13.91 6.34 -0.37
CA ILE A 270 12.70 7.16 -0.38
C ILE A 270 11.46 6.25 -0.25
N HIS A 271 11.34 5.22 -1.09
CA HIS A 271 10.21 4.29 -1.02
C HIS A 271 10.18 3.50 0.28
N LYS A 272 11.32 3.03 0.78
CA LYS A 272 11.39 2.39 2.11
C LYS A 272 10.86 3.29 3.23
N ASN A 273 11.20 4.58 3.22
CA ASN A 273 10.67 5.53 4.20
C ASN A 273 9.16 5.75 4.06
N ILE A 274 8.65 5.84 2.82
CA ILE A 274 7.21 5.92 2.57
C ILE A 274 6.53 4.68 3.14
N ASP A 275 6.99 3.49 2.80
CA ASP A 275 6.36 2.24 3.21
C ASP A 275 6.41 2.05 4.73
N TYR A 276 7.54 2.39 5.36
CA TYR A 276 7.74 2.20 6.79
C TYR A 276 7.03 3.25 7.66
N TYR A 277 7.04 4.51 7.22
CA TYR A 277 6.55 5.62 8.04
C TYR A 277 5.22 6.20 7.60
N SER A 278 4.66 5.91 6.41
CA SER A 278 3.44 6.58 5.91
C SER A 278 2.22 6.50 6.83
N SER A 279 2.11 5.47 7.66
CA SER A 279 1.06 5.31 8.67
C SER A 279 1.45 5.81 10.07
N SER A 280 2.65 6.35 10.25
CA SER A 280 3.18 6.79 11.54
C SER A 280 2.76 8.23 11.89
N ILE A 281 2.84 8.55 13.18
CA ILE A 281 2.54 9.89 13.69
C ILE A 281 3.57 10.90 13.19
N GLN A 282 4.84 10.50 13.14
CA GLN A 282 5.96 11.31 12.66
C GLN A 282 5.73 11.76 11.22
N TRP A 283 5.29 10.83 10.37
CA TRP A 283 4.90 11.12 8.99
C TRP A 283 3.71 12.08 8.93
N SER A 284 2.66 11.83 9.71
CA SER A 284 1.48 12.70 9.74
C SER A 284 1.83 14.13 10.14
N ILE A 285 2.70 14.30 11.15
CA ILE A 285 3.16 15.63 11.60
C ILE A 285 4.03 16.28 10.53
N ALA A 286 5.02 15.58 9.99
CA ALA A 286 5.90 16.10 8.95
C ALA A 286 5.12 16.51 7.69
N GLN A 287 4.12 15.71 7.29
CA GLN A 287 3.23 16.02 6.18
C GLN A 287 2.39 17.27 6.45
N LYS A 288 1.86 17.43 7.67
CA LYS A 288 1.14 18.66 8.06
C LYS A 288 2.04 19.88 8.04
N MET A 289 3.27 19.78 8.55
CA MET A 289 4.25 20.88 8.53
C MET A 289 4.56 21.31 7.09
N TYR A 290 4.85 20.34 6.22
CA TYR A 290 5.09 20.58 4.80
C TYR A 290 3.86 21.21 4.09
N ASN A 291 2.65 20.77 4.41
CA ASN A 291 1.43 21.29 3.79
C ASN A 291 1.09 22.73 4.21
N ILE A 292 1.50 23.15 5.42
CA ILE A 292 1.29 24.52 5.92
C ILE A 292 2.25 25.49 5.23
N ASP A 293 3.55 25.14 5.17
CA ASP A 293 4.57 25.95 4.52
C ASP A 293 5.70 25.08 3.98
N TYR A 294 5.58 24.74 2.69
CA TYR A 294 6.58 23.93 2.00
C TYR A 294 7.90 24.67 1.74
N LYS A 295 7.91 26.02 1.77
CA LYS A 295 9.13 26.82 1.55
C LYS A 295 10.00 26.81 2.80
N SER A 296 9.37 27.01 3.96
CA SER A 296 10.07 26.99 5.26
C SER A 296 10.39 25.58 5.76
N PHE A 297 9.93 24.54 5.06
CA PHE A 297 10.20 23.13 5.38
C PHE A 297 11.70 22.79 5.41
N LEU A 298 12.52 23.56 4.69
CA LEU A 298 13.98 23.47 4.67
C LEU A 298 14.69 24.31 5.75
N ASP A 299 14.14 25.49 6.04
CA ASP A 299 14.87 26.56 6.75
C ASP A 299 14.69 26.54 8.26
N THR A 300 13.65 25.89 8.78
CA THR A 300 13.28 25.95 10.21
C THR A 300 13.32 24.61 10.95
N LEU A 301 13.58 23.51 10.25
CA LEU A 301 13.51 22.16 10.79
C LEU A 301 14.92 21.57 11.01
N GLU A 302 15.23 21.21 12.25
CA GLU A 302 16.35 20.31 12.55
C GLU A 302 16.17 18.99 11.77
N LYS A 303 17.26 18.33 11.38
CA LYS A 303 17.19 17.09 10.59
C LYS A 303 16.41 16.05 11.38
N MET A 304 15.34 15.53 10.79
CA MET A 304 14.47 14.57 11.47
C MET A 304 15.27 13.31 11.86
N PRO A 305 15.10 12.79 13.09
CA PRO A 305 15.89 11.67 13.58
C PRO A 305 15.68 10.39 12.75
N GLU A 306 14.54 10.25 12.07
CA GLU A 306 14.17 9.19 11.12
C GLU A 306 15.21 9.01 10.00
N ASN A 307 15.98 10.05 9.68
CA ASN A 307 17.09 9.94 8.72
C ASN A 307 18.26 9.06 9.22
N ASN A 308 18.37 8.84 10.53
CA ASN A 308 19.45 8.06 11.14
C ASN A 308 19.06 6.58 11.32
N PHE A 309 17.77 6.25 11.30
CA PHE A 309 17.27 4.89 11.62
C PHE A 309 17.51 3.86 10.51
N LEU A 310 17.71 4.28 9.26
CA LEU A 310 17.92 3.36 8.14
C LEU A 310 19.40 3.05 7.85
N ASN A 311 20.33 3.79 8.47
CA ASN A 311 21.79 3.57 8.31
C ASN A 311 22.43 2.83 9.49
N SER A 312 21.71 2.50 10.56
CA SER A 312 22.26 1.71 11.66
C SER A 312 21.97 0.22 11.46
N SER A 313 22.93 -0.51 10.90
CA SER A 313 23.07 -1.95 11.17
C SER A 313 23.10 -2.17 12.68
N SER A 314 22.16 -2.97 13.19
CA SER A 314 22.12 -3.62 14.52
C SER A 314 22.40 -2.74 15.76
N ASP A 315 21.37 -2.59 16.61
CA ASP A 315 21.44 -2.46 18.10
C ASP A 315 20.73 -1.26 18.76
N ILE A 316 20.21 -0.28 18.02
CA ILE A 316 19.59 0.91 18.66
C ILE A 316 18.07 0.77 18.89
N THR A 317 17.37 -0.07 18.13
CA THR A 317 15.91 -0.22 18.24
C THR A 317 15.41 -0.93 19.50
N LYS A 318 16.31 -1.51 20.32
CA LYS A 318 15.94 -2.05 21.64
C LYS A 318 15.80 -0.97 22.73
N ASN A 319 16.38 0.22 22.54
CA ASN A 319 16.46 1.22 23.62
C ASN A 319 15.52 2.43 23.44
N PHE A 320 14.67 2.46 22.40
CA PHE A 320 13.81 3.62 22.11
C PHE A 320 12.32 3.32 21.96
N PHE A 321 11.89 2.09 22.20
CA PHE A 321 10.48 1.78 22.39
C PHE A 321 10.20 1.62 23.89
N TYR A 322 9.22 2.39 24.36
CA TYR A 322 8.68 2.34 25.71
C TYR A 322 8.53 0.90 26.19
N GLU A 323 9.11 0.60 27.36
CA GLU A 323 8.77 -0.57 28.16
C GLU A 323 7.24 -0.63 28.25
N THR A 324 6.66 -1.58 27.52
CA THR A 324 5.27 -1.97 27.75
C THR A 324 5.21 -2.51 29.18
N SER A 325 4.16 -2.17 29.93
CA SER A 325 3.93 -2.48 31.35
C SER A 325 3.85 -3.98 31.72
N SER A 326 4.41 -4.85 30.88
CA SER A 326 4.48 -6.29 31.01
C SER A 326 5.89 -6.79 31.36
N GLU A 327 6.91 -5.92 31.36
CA GLU A 327 8.28 -6.25 31.75
C GLU A 327 8.70 -5.42 32.97
N VAL A 328 8.11 -5.74 34.13
CA VAL A 328 8.72 -5.39 35.41
C VAL A 328 9.84 -6.40 35.66
N GLU A 329 11.07 -6.04 35.29
CA GLU A 329 12.25 -6.70 35.82
C GLU A 329 12.26 -6.55 37.35
N LYS A 330 12.46 -7.68 38.02
CA LYS A 330 12.68 -7.77 39.46
C LYS A 330 13.93 -6.98 39.80
N THR A 331 13.78 -5.81 40.42
CA THR A 331 14.89 -5.17 41.12
C THR A 331 15.27 -6.02 42.35
N PRO A 332 16.57 -6.27 42.59
CA PRO A 332 17.03 -6.95 43.79
C PRO A 332 16.96 -5.95 44.95
N ILE A 333 16.05 -6.19 45.91
CA ILE A 333 16.09 -5.49 47.19
C ILE A 333 16.90 -6.33 48.16
N GLU A 334 17.93 -5.68 48.71
CA GLU A 334 18.90 -6.15 49.67
C GLU A 334 18.27 -6.72 50.95
N GLU A 335 19.03 -7.60 51.59
CA GLU A 335 18.71 -8.34 52.81
C GLU A 335 18.29 -7.43 53.97
N HIS A 336 17.06 -7.59 54.45
CA HIS A 336 16.71 -7.20 55.81
C HIS A 336 16.51 -8.44 56.69
N LYS A 337 17.47 -8.59 57.61
CA LYS A 337 17.54 -9.57 58.68
C LYS A 337 16.22 -9.67 59.45
N ILE A 338 15.84 -10.91 59.70
CA ILE A 338 14.87 -11.34 60.69
C ILE A 338 15.24 -10.75 62.06
N ILE A 339 14.33 -9.99 62.67
CA ILE A 339 14.31 -9.75 64.12
C ILE A 339 12.94 -10.23 64.63
N ALA A 340 13.01 -10.99 65.71
CA ALA A 340 12.04 -11.95 66.19
C ALA A 340 10.78 -11.35 66.86
N ASP A 341 9.76 -12.21 66.96
CA ASP A 341 8.60 -12.10 67.83
C ASP A 341 8.98 -11.79 69.29
N THR A 342 8.97 -10.52 69.67
CA THR A 342 8.69 -10.03 71.02
C THR A 342 8.64 -8.52 70.93
N ASP A 343 7.43 -7.95 70.88
CA ASP A 343 7.04 -6.72 71.59
C ASP A 343 5.60 -6.39 71.21
N ALA A 344 4.70 -7.26 71.66
CA ALA A 344 3.37 -6.82 72.00
C ALA A 344 3.49 -5.83 73.17
N ILE A 345 2.89 -4.63 73.05
CA ILE A 345 2.12 -3.97 74.11
C ILE A 345 1.31 -2.83 73.50
N LYS A 346 0.02 -2.83 73.86
CA LYS A 346 -1.03 -1.84 73.58
C LYS A 346 -0.69 -0.47 74.16
N GLU A 347 -1.11 0.60 73.49
CA GLU A 347 -1.60 1.81 74.17
C GLU A 347 -2.83 2.37 73.42
N GLU A 348 -3.96 2.37 74.14
CA GLU A 348 -5.19 3.09 73.78
C GLU A 348 -4.95 4.60 73.83
N ILE A 349 -5.33 5.33 72.78
CA ILE A 349 -5.38 6.80 72.83
C ILE A 349 -6.82 7.29 72.62
N VAL A 350 -7.50 7.34 73.77
CA VAL A 350 -8.36 8.40 74.32
C VAL A 350 -8.89 9.49 73.37
N ILE A 351 -10.22 9.51 73.28
CA ILE A 351 -11.10 10.56 72.76
C ILE A 351 -10.92 11.88 73.54
N LYS A 352 -10.75 13.00 72.83
CA LYS A 352 -11.07 14.35 73.37
C LYS A 352 -12.07 15.07 72.47
N GLN A 353 -13.29 15.19 72.98
CA GLN A 353 -14.33 16.08 72.49
C GLN A 353 -13.95 17.55 72.76
N ARG A 354 -14.21 18.42 71.77
CA ARG A 354 -14.60 19.81 72.02
C ARG A 354 -15.76 20.20 71.09
N THR A 355 -16.77 20.76 71.71
CA THR A 355 -18.14 20.99 71.27
C THR A 355 -18.37 22.43 70.75
N ASN A 356 -19.49 22.58 70.04
CA ASN A 356 -20.28 23.79 69.67
C ASN A 356 -20.12 24.24 68.21
N ASN A 357 -21.17 24.44 67.40
CA ASN A 357 -22.63 24.54 67.64
C ASN A 357 -23.42 24.34 66.31
N LYS A 358 -24.55 23.60 66.37
CA LYS A 358 -25.87 23.74 65.68
C LYS A 358 -25.92 24.28 64.22
N LYS A 359 -26.67 23.71 63.25
CA LYS A 359 -28.03 23.12 63.31
C LYS A 359 -28.42 22.50 61.93
N ASN A 360 -29.10 21.35 61.97
CA ASN A 360 -30.12 20.78 61.04
C ASN A 360 -29.75 20.50 59.55
N GLN A 361 -30.16 19.42 58.89
CA GLN A 361 -31.02 18.26 59.19
C GLN A 361 -30.93 17.23 58.02
N ASN A 362 -31.05 15.94 58.35
CA ASN A 362 -31.55 14.80 57.55
C ASN A 362 -30.63 14.05 56.56
N ASP A 363 -29.98 12.97 57.07
CA ASP A 363 -29.98 11.53 56.65
C ASP A 363 -30.38 11.08 55.22
N PRO A 364 -30.03 9.85 54.77
CA PRO A 364 -28.91 8.96 55.13
C PRO A 364 -28.16 8.37 53.90
N VAL A 365 -27.04 7.71 54.19
CA VAL A 365 -26.22 6.88 53.30
C VAL A 365 -26.92 5.56 52.97
N GLU A 366 -26.99 5.17 51.69
CA GLU A 366 -27.15 3.76 51.30
C GLU A 366 -26.31 3.36 50.08
N LYS A 367 -25.35 2.47 50.36
CA LYS A 367 -24.90 1.27 49.62
C LYS A 367 -24.90 1.31 48.08
N ILE A 368 -23.68 1.25 47.55
CA ILE A 368 -23.36 0.80 46.19
C ILE A 368 -23.81 -0.66 46.04
N SER A 369 -24.78 -0.88 45.15
CA SER A 369 -25.23 -2.19 44.68
C SER A 369 -24.83 -2.31 43.21
N ASN A 370 -24.01 -3.31 42.89
CA ASN A 370 -23.68 -3.70 41.52
C ASN A 370 -24.92 -4.28 40.82
N LYS A 371 -25.56 -3.48 39.96
CA LYS A 371 -26.39 -3.95 38.86
C LYS A 371 -26.10 -3.08 37.64
N ILE A 372 -25.62 -3.73 36.58
CA ILE A 372 -25.52 -3.16 35.25
C ILE A 372 -26.94 -3.22 34.68
N ASP A 373 -27.54 -2.07 34.39
CA ASP A 373 -28.80 -2.01 33.62
C ASP A 373 -28.49 -2.25 32.14
N GLU A 374 -29.18 -3.23 31.55
CA GLU A 374 -29.04 -3.64 30.14
C GLU A 374 -29.71 -2.67 29.15
N ASP A 375 -30.34 -1.59 29.60
CA ASP A 375 -31.11 -0.68 28.73
C ASP A 375 -30.35 0.57 28.26
N TYR A 376 -29.02 0.65 28.45
CA TYR A 376 -28.23 1.82 28.01
C TYR A 376 -27.76 1.74 26.54
N PHE A 377 -28.06 0.67 25.81
CA PHE A 377 -27.56 0.47 24.44
C PHE A 377 -28.60 0.59 23.32
N GLU A 378 -29.88 0.85 23.62
CA GLU A 378 -30.90 0.99 22.55
C GLU A 378 -31.00 2.40 21.94
N ASP A 379 -30.35 3.43 22.48
CA ASP A 379 -30.46 4.80 21.94
C ASP A 379 -29.33 5.22 20.97
N LEU A 380 -28.44 4.30 20.55
CA LEU A 380 -27.36 4.65 19.62
C LEU A 380 -27.55 4.18 18.17
N PHE A 381 -28.64 3.46 17.87
CA PHE A 381 -29.00 3.06 16.51
C PHE A 381 -30.52 2.98 16.37
N ASP A 382 -31.18 4.09 16.03
CA ASP A 382 -32.23 4.08 15.01
C ASP A 382 -32.62 5.49 14.51
N ILE A 383 -32.47 5.64 13.18
CA ILE A 383 -33.02 6.60 12.20
C ILE A 383 -32.38 7.98 12.06
#